data_AF-A0A2E3S5E1-F1
#
_entry.id   AF-A0A2E3S5E1-F1
#
_cell.length_a   1.000
_cell.length_b   1.000
_cell.length_c   1.000
_cell.angle_alpha   90.00
_cell.angle_beta   90.00
_cell.angle_gamma   90.00
#
_symmetry.space_group_name_H-M   'P 1'
#
loop_
_entity.id
_entity.type
_entity.pdbx_description
1 polymer ?
#
loop_
_entity_poly.entity_id
_entity_poly.type
_entity_poly.pdbx_seq_one_letter_code
_entity_poly.pdbx_strand_id
1 'polypeptide(L)'
;MEKGSINSLLVVLMLIAVGGFAILSDNGSNSDSSIDDGENQQMDDEWDVYYVDSGNDLPNCNSDTLGRLYYVASTTTFEVCLTSGWSFIDIKGTDGQDGADGQDGADGNNADQAFI
;
A
#
# COMPACT_ATOMS: atom_id res chain seq x y z
N MET A 1 -65.77 9.95 -8.57
CA MET A 1 -64.47 10.51 -9.00
C MET A 1 -63.86 11.16 -7.75
N GLU A 2 -62.70 10.83 -7.21
CA GLU A 2 -61.52 10.07 -7.65
C GLU A 2 -60.94 9.33 -6.43
N LYS A 3 -60.76 8.00 -6.52
CA LYS A 3 -59.87 7.23 -5.63
C LYS A 3 -58.88 6.54 -6.54
N GLY A 4 -57.78 7.23 -6.84
CA GLY A 4 -56.76 6.75 -7.78
C GLY A 4 -55.44 7.53 -7.78
N SER A 5 -55.43 8.80 -7.35
CA SER A 5 -54.23 9.65 -7.53
C SER A 5 -53.18 9.57 -6.42
N ILE A 6 -53.45 8.95 -5.27
CA ILE A 6 -52.50 9.00 -4.12
C ILE A 6 -51.36 7.98 -4.30
N ASN A 7 -51.66 6.78 -4.80
CA ASN A 7 -50.62 5.76 -5.03
C ASN A 7 -49.72 6.10 -6.23
N SER A 8 -50.25 6.81 -7.24
CA SER A 8 -49.45 7.24 -8.39
C SER A 8 -48.46 8.34 -8.01
N LEU A 9 -48.86 9.29 -7.14
CA LEU A 9 -47.98 10.34 -6.65
C LEU A 9 -46.79 9.79 -5.85
N LEU A 10 -47.01 8.78 -5.01
CA LEU A 10 -45.94 8.13 -4.23
C LEU A 10 -44.95 7.35 -5.10
N VAL A 11 -45.43 6.68 -6.15
CA VAL A 11 -44.56 5.94 -7.09
C VAL A 11 -43.71 6.91 -7.94
N VAL A 12 -44.29 8.02 -8.39
CA VAL A 12 -43.55 9.06 -9.13
C VAL A 12 -42.48 9.72 -8.23
N LEU A 13 -42.77 9.97 -6.96
CA LEU A 13 -41.81 10.55 -6.01
C LEU A 13 -40.60 9.62 -5.77
N MET A 14 -40.83 8.31 -5.67
CA MET A 14 -39.76 7.31 -5.50
C MET A 14 -38.86 7.19 -6.74
N LEU A 15 -39.41 7.32 -7.95
CA LEU A 15 -38.63 7.25 -9.20
C LEU A 15 -37.72 8.48 -9.40
N ILE A 16 -38.13 9.66 -8.92
CA ILE A 16 -37.33 10.89 -9.00
C ILE A 16 -36.09 10.81 -8.07
N ALA A 17 -36.21 10.17 -6.91
CA ALA A 17 -35.10 10.04 -5.96
C ALA A 17 -33.96 9.13 -6.46
N VAL A 18 -34.27 8.11 -7.28
CA VAL A 18 -33.25 7.19 -7.84
C VAL A 18 -32.63 7.74 -9.12
N GLY A 19 -33.38 8.51 -9.93
CA GLY A 19 -32.86 9.14 -11.15
C GLY A 19 -32.14 10.48 -10.93
N GLY A 20 -32.43 11.20 -9.83
CA GLY A 20 -31.87 12.53 -9.56
C GLY A 20 -30.39 12.55 -9.21
N PHE A 21 -29.82 11.43 -8.71
CA PHE A 21 -28.41 11.37 -8.34
C PHE A 21 -27.47 11.33 -9.56
N ALA A 22 -27.95 10.92 -10.75
CA ALA A 22 -27.12 10.79 -11.95
C ALA A 22 -26.97 12.11 -12.74
N ILE A 23 -27.80 13.13 -12.48
CA ILE A 23 -27.81 14.39 -13.27
C ILE A 23 -27.03 15.52 -12.56
N LEU A 24 -26.40 15.24 -11.40
CA LEU A 24 -25.50 16.18 -10.73
C LEU A 24 -24.01 15.85 -10.91
N SER A 25 -23.67 14.86 -11.75
CA SER A 25 -22.27 14.47 -12.03
C SER A 25 -21.73 14.95 -13.38
N ASP A 26 -22.39 15.88 -14.06
CA ASP A 26 -21.80 16.53 -15.23
C ASP A 26 -22.00 18.04 -15.14
N ASN A 27 -21.03 18.70 -14.51
CA ASN A 27 -20.78 20.10 -14.80
C ASN A 27 -19.27 20.32 -14.89
N GLY A 28 -18.71 19.84 -16.01
CA GLY A 28 -17.46 20.34 -16.55
C GLY A 28 -17.59 21.81 -16.89
N SER A 29 -17.51 22.67 -15.87
CA SER A 29 -17.35 24.12 -16.05
C SER A 29 -15.92 24.47 -15.69
N ASN A 30 -15.04 24.40 -16.71
CA ASN A 30 -13.77 25.12 -16.71
C ASN A 30 -14.03 26.58 -16.30
N SER A 31 -13.69 26.88 -15.06
CA SER A 31 -13.76 28.22 -14.49
C SER A 31 -12.49 28.36 -13.68
N ASP A 32 -11.47 28.90 -14.32
CA ASP A 32 -10.25 29.36 -13.69
C ASP A 32 -10.62 30.45 -12.68
N SER A 33 -10.61 30.11 -11.40
CA SER A 33 -10.59 31.07 -10.30
C SER A 33 -10.04 30.38 -9.06
N SER A 34 -8.73 30.51 -8.89
CA SER A 34 -7.97 30.24 -7.69
C SER A 34 -8.63 30.81 -6.43
N ILE A 35 -9.07 29.92 -5.54
CA ILE A 35 -9.22 30.20 -4.11
C ILE A 35 -8.56 29.02 -3.39
N ASP A 36 -7.39 29.33 -2.85
CA ASP A 36 -6.57 28.59 -1.89
C ASP A 36 -7.45 28.08 -0.72
N ASP A 37 -7.68 26.77 -0.69
CA ASP A 37 -8.46 26.10 0.35
C ASP A 37 -7.85 24.71 0.63
N GLY A 38 -7.15 24.60 1.77
CA GLY A 38 -6.89 23.35 2.47
C GLY A 38 -6.11 22.26 1.72
N GLU A 39 -4.78 22.35 1.74
CA GLU A 39 -3.90 21.24 1.36
C GLU A 39 -3.87 20.18 2.49
N ASN A 40 -5.02 19.55 2.78
CA ASN A 40 -4.98 18.18 3.26
C ASN A 40 -4.41 17.39 2.09
N GLN A 41 -3.09 17.15 2.11
CA GLN A 41 -2.42 16.36 1.08
C GLN A 41 -3.00 14.96 1.16
N GLN A 42 -4.10 14.77 0.44
CA GLN A 42 -4.57 13.49 -0.04
C GLN A 42 -3.34 12.90 -0.71
N MET A 43 -2.59 12.10 0.05
CA MET A 43 -1.57 11.23 -0.50
C MET A 43 -2.32 10.46 -1.58
N ASP A 44 -2.01 10.72 -2.84
CA ASP A 44 -2.42 9.85 -3.92
C ASP A 44 -2.09 8.43 -3.43
N ASP A 45 -3.08 7.52 -3.44
CA ASP A 45 -3.08 6.31 -2.62
C ASP A 45 -1.94 5.30 -2.92
N GLU A 46 -0.98 5.68 -3.75
CA GLU A 46 0.22 4.98 -4.17
C GLU A 46 1.43 5.50 -3.36
N TRP A 47 1.98 4.67 -2.49
CA TRP A 47 3.28 4.98 -1.86
C TRP A 47 4.38 4.93 -2.93
N ASP A 48 4.91 6.09 -3.30
CA ASP A 48 5.99 6.17 -4.28
C ASP A 48 7.33 5.68 -3.72
N VAL A 49 7.89 4.66 -4.38
CA VAL A 49 9.26 4.19 -4.18
C VAL A 49 10.05 4.46 -5.45
N TYR A 50 11.14 5.20 -5.30
CA TYR A 50 12.01 5.60 -6.40
C TYR A 50 13.16 4.60 -6.56
N TYR A 51 13.76 4.54 -7.75
CA TYR A 51 14.88 3.63 -8.06
C TYR A 51 16.10 4.42 -8.52
N VAL A 52 17.28 4.04 -8.02
CA VAL A 52 18.59 4.50 -8.52
C VAL A 52 19.58 3.34 -8.57
N ASP A 53 20.57 3.43 -9.46
CA ASP A 53 21.60 2.38 -9.60
C ASP A 53 22.60 2.44 -8.43
N SER A 54 23.07 3.64 -8.07
CA SER A 54 24.02 3.85 -6.98
C SER A 54 23.66 5.04 -6.09
N GLY A 55 24.26 5.10 -4.90
CA GLY A 55 24.09 6.24 -4.00
C GLY A 55 24.58 7.58 -4.58
N ASN A 56 25.43 7.56 -5.61
CA ASN A 56 25.85 8.78 -6.32
C ASN A 56 24.76 9.31 -7.26
N ASP A 57 23.80 8.48 -7.64
CA ASP A 57 22.69 8.84 -8.51
C ASP A 57 21.49 9.38 -7.69
N LEU A 58 21.61 9.38 -6.35
CA LEU A 58 20.61 10.01 -5.49
C LEU A 58 20.56 11.52 -5.74
N PRO A 59 19.36 12.10 -5.87
CA PRO A 59 19.24 13.55 -5.95
C PRO A 59 19.70 14.22 -4.65
N ASN A 60 19.90 15.54 -4.72
CA ASN A 60 20.20 16.32 -3.52
C ASN A 60 19.07 16.17 -2.50
N CYS A 61 19.41 15.74 -1.29
CA CYS A 61 18.44 15.67 -0.20
C CYS A 61 18.08 17.08 0.28
N ASN A 62 16.95 17.60 -0.22
CA ASN A 62 16.43 18.94 0.03
C ASN A 62 14.90 18.90 0.23
N SER A 63 14.23 20.05 0.22
CA SER A 63 12.78 20.16 0.41
C SER A 63 11.96 19.33 -0.59
N ASP A 64 12.45 19.17 -1.82
CA ASP A 64 11.70 18.52 -2.89
C ASP A 64 11.73 16.99 -2.73
N THR A 65 12.80 16.47 -2.15
CA THR A 65 13.04 15.03 -1.94
C THR A 65 12.77 14.59 -0.50
N LEU A 66 12.52 15.52 0.42
CA LEU A 66 12.34 15.23 1.84
C LEU A 66 11.21 14.21 2.04
N GLY A 67 11.50 13.14 2.77
CA GLY A 67 10.55 12.06 3.04
C GLY A 67 10.40 11.02 1.93
N ARG A 68 10.99 11.23 0.74
CA ARG A 68 10.95 10.23 -0.34
C ARG A 68 11.83 9.03 -0.03
N LEU A 69 11.36 7.84 -0.44
CA LEU A 69 12.06 6.57 -0.30
C LEU A 69 12.68 6.13 -1.62
N TYR A 70 13.96 5.75 -1.60
CA TYR A 70 14.71 5.28 -2.75
C TYR A 70 15.23 3.86 -2.52
N TYR A 71 15.06 2.97 -3.49
CA TYR A 71 15.80 1.72 -3.58
C TYR A 71 17.11 1.96 -4.36
N VAL A 72 18.23 1.63 -3.72
CA VAL A 72 19.58 1.76 -4.29
C VAL A 72 20.07 0.37 -4.69
N ALA A 73 20.20 0.12 -6.00
CA ALA A 73 20.44 -1.22 -6.52
C ALA A 73 21.82 -1.78 -6.15
N SER A 74 22.86 -0.97 -6.21
CA SER A 74 24.25 -1.41 -5.94
C SER A 74 24.47 -1.90 -4.51
N THR A 75 23.70 -1.40 -3.55
CA THR A 75 23.74 -1.81 -2.14
C THR A 75 22.56 -2.71 -1.76
N THR A 76 21.57 -2.88 -2.64
CA THR A 76 20.33 -3.65 -2.42
C THR A 76 19.50 -3.16 -1.23
N THR A 77 19.46 -1.84 -1.01
CA THR A 77 18.96 -1.25 0.23
C THR A 77 18.05 -0.06 -0.02
N PHE A 78 17.33 0.35 1.03
CA PHE A 78 16.48 1.53 1.00
C PHE A 78 17.17 2.72 1.67
N GLU A 79 17.04 3.89 1.06
CA GLU A 79 17.48 5.18 1.61
C GLU A 79 16.33 6.20 1.62
N VAL A 80 16.26 6.98 2.68
CA VAL A 80 15.25 8.04 2.87
C VAL A 80 15.95 9.38 3.08
N CYS A 81 15.43 10.42 2.44
CA CYS A 81 15.91 11.78 2.69
C CYS A 81 15.24 12.34 3.94
N LEU A 82 16.04 12.56 4.98
CA LEU A 82 15.64 13.21 6.23
C LEU A 82 16.16 14.64 6.26
N THR A 83 15.75 15.41 7.28
CA THR A 83 16.28 16.77 7.50
C THR A 83 17.79 16.78 7.80
N SER A 84 18.34 15.64 8.25
CA SER A 84 19.78 15.43 8.47
C SER A 84 20.54 14.94 7.24
N GLY A 85 19.87 14.74 6.09
CA GLY A 85 20.43 14.13 4.89
C GLY A 85 19.90 12.71 4.62
N TRP A 86 20.55 12.01 3.68
CA TRP A 86 20.22 10.62 3.35
C TRP A 86 20.49 9.69 4.52
N SER A 87 19.55 8.78 4.77
CA SER A 87 19.62 7.79 5.84
C SER A 87 19.21 6.42 5.32
N PHE A 88 19.94 5.40 5.72
CA PHE A 88 19.70 4.02 5.39
C PHE A 88 18.57 3.42 6.24
N ILE A 89 17.70 2.63 5.62
CA ILE A 89 16.67 1.84 6.31
C ILE A 89 17.06 0.37 6.27
N ASP A 90 17.34 -0.18 7.45
CA ASP A 90 17.54 -1.61 7.60
C ASP A 90 16.20 -2.33 7.65
N ILE A 91 15.90 -3.07 6.58
CA ILE A 91 14.71 -3.93 6.47
C ILE A 91 15.05 -5.39 6.72
N LYS A 92 16.31 -5.73 6.96
CA LYS A 92 16.70 -7.09 7.29
C LYS A 92 16.42 -7.30 8.78
N GLY A 93 15.51 -8.23 9.05
CA GLY A 93 15.38 -8.77 10.40
C GLY A 93 16.62 -9.57 10.80
N THR A 94 16.70 -9.92 12.07
CA THR A 94 17.70 -10.88 12.55
C THR A 94 17.51 -12.23 11.86
N ASP A 95 18.60 -12.99 11.70
CA ASP A 95 18.53 -14.38 11.23
C ASP A 95 17.62 -15.24 12.12
N GLY A 96 17.02 -16.26 11.52
CA GLY A 96 16.23 -17.26 12.25
C GLY A 96 17.11 -18.10 13.17
N GLN A 97 16.50 -18.73 14.18
CA GLN A 97 17.21 -19.73 14.98
C GLN A 97 17.48 -20.98 14.16
N ASP A 98 18.61 -21.63 14.44
CA ASP A 98 18.92 -22.94 13.89
C ASP A 98 17.84 -23.97 14.26
N GLY A 99 17.65 -24.96 13.38
CA GLY A 99 16.77 -26.09 13.65
C GLY A 99 17.30 -26.96 14.79
N ALA A 100 16.41 -27.70 15.44
CA ALA A 100 16.82 -28.72 16.39
C ALA A 100 17.59 -29.86 15.70
N ASP A 101 18.52 -30.47 16.42
CA ASP A 101 19.21 -31.67 15.97
C ASP A 101 18.23 -32.81 15.65
N GLY A 102 18.59 -33.67 14.71
CA GLY A 102 17.83 -34.87 14.37
C GLY A 102 17.80 -35.86 15.54
N GLN A 103 16.78 -36.73 15.56
CA GLN A 103 16.74 -37.84 16.51
C GLN A 103 17.81 -38.88 16.17
N ASP A 104 18.36 -39.53 17.19
CA ASP A 104 19.24 -40.68 17.01
C ASP A 104 18.54 -41.79 16.22
N GLY A 105 19.32 -42.53 15.41
CA GLY A 105 18.83 -43.70 14.70
C GLY A 105 18.43 -44.83 15.66
N ALA A 106 17.52 -45.71 15.21
CA ALA A 106 17.16 -46.89 15.99
C ALA A 106 18.37 -47.84 16.16
N ASP A 107 18.48 -48.45 17.33
CA ASP A 107 19.49 -49.48 17.61
C ASP A 107 19.37 -50.66 16.63
N GLY A 108 20.51 -51.25 16.27
CA GLY A 108 20.55 -52.46 15.46
C GLY A 108 20.02 -53.69 16.22
N ASN A 109 19.39 -54.63 15.51
CA ASN A 109 18.97 -55.89 16.11
C ASN A 109 20.21 -56.74 16.50
N ASN A 110 20.28 -57.19 17.75
CA ASN A 110 21.31 -58.14 18.19
C ASN A 110 21.19 -59.47 17.44
N ALA A 111 22.28 -59.93 16.84
CA ALA A 111 22.39 -61.22 16.16
C ALA A 111 22.69 -62.38 17.13
N ASP A 112 21.87 -62.54 18.18
CA ASP A 112 22.08 -63.55 19.23
C ASP A 112 21.07 -64.72 19.16
N GLN A 113 20.61 -65.09 17.96
CA GLN A 113 19.79 -66.30 17.77
C GLN A 113 20.14 -67.06 16.49
N ALA A 114 21.38 -67.50 16.31
CA ALA A 114 21.69 -68.57 15.35
C ALA A 114 23.11 -69.16 15.52
N PHE A 115 23.36 -69.91 16.60
CA PHE A 115 24.12 -71.17 16.49
C PHE A 115 23.98 -71.99 17.79
N ILE A 116 22.98 -72.86 17.82
CA ILE A 116 22.99 -74.09 18.64
C ILE A 116 23.19 -75.24 17.66
#